data_AF-A0A519DDP6-F1
#
_entry.id   AF-A0A519DDP6-F1
#
_cell.length_a   1.000
_cell.length_b   1.000
_cell.length_c   1.000
_cell.angle_alpha   90.00
_cell.angle_beta   90.00
_cell.angle_gamma   90.00
#
_symmetry.space_group_name_H-M   'P 1'
#
loop_
_entity.id
_entity.type
_entity.pdbx_description
1 polymer ?
#
loop_
_entity_poly.entity_id
_entity_poly.type
_entity_poly.pdbx_seq_one_letter_code
_entity_poly.pdbx_strand_id
1 'polypeptide(L)'
;MSPALQREQANTPDSFLPRGKLRMPDGEIRNLLDTDFRMEYEGGIRQALAWVEADKNGLEACPVCEGRCPEGAFILITDTHILYPCWVCNQLVEKKTTENEGEMDMNKIVRMNIEKSLKGD
;
A
#
# COMPACT_ATOMS: atom_id res chain seq x y z
N MET A 1 -3.27 -30.61 10.33
CA MET A 1 -3.99 -29.86 9.28
C MET A 1 -3.09 -28.71 8.90
N SER A 2 -2.43 -28.79 7.75
CA SER A 2 -1.51 -27.74 7.28
C SER A 2 -2.34 -26.61 6.69
N PRO A 3 -2.23 -25.36 7.17
CA PRO A 3 -2.94 -24.25 6.55
C PRO A 3 -2.34 -24.06 5.16
N ALA A 4 -3.23 -24.08 4.15
CA ALA A 4 -2.88 -23.92 2.77
C ALA A 4 -2.01 -22.67 2.62
N LEU A 5 -0.75 -22.90 2.23
CA LEU A 5 0.19 -21.86 1.81
C LEU A 5 -0.51 -20.92 0.86
N GLN A 6 -0.40 -19.63 1.19
CA GLN A 6 -0.85 -18.46 0.46
C GLN A 6 -0.20 -18.44 -0.93
N ARG A 7 -0.66 -19.31 -1.82
CA ARG A 7 -0.17 -19.42 -3.19
C ARG A 7 -0.65 -18.18 -3.96
N GLU A 8 0.31 -17.30 -4.20
CA GLU A 8 0.41 -16.46 -5.39
C GLU A 8 -0.90 -15.76 -5.77
N GLN A 9 -1.30 -14.77 -4.99
CA GLN A 9 -2.33 -13.85 -5.44
C GLN A 9 -1.69 -12.84 -6.39
N ALA A 10 -1.72 -13.18 -7.68
CA ALA A 10 -1.62 -12.21 -8.76
C ALA A 10 -2.87 -11.31 -8.70
N ASN A 11 -2.83 -10.31 -7.82
CA ASN A 11 -3.91 -9.36 -7.68
C ASN A 11 -3.68 -8.22 -8.66
N THR A 12 -4.58 -8.11 -9.64
CA THR A 12 -4.66 -6.94 -10.50
C THR A 12 -5.02 -5.71 -9.66
N PRO A 13 -4.71 -4.49 -10.13
CA PRO A 13 -5.05 -3.26 -9.40
C PRO A 13 -6.54 -3.18 -9.02
N ASP A 14 -7.42 -3.77 -9.84
CA ASP A 14 -8.87 -3.89 -9.58
C ASP A 14 -9.27 -4.76 -8.38
N SER A 15 -8.38 -5.64 -7.89
CA SER A 15 -8.60 -6.39 -6.66
C SER A 15 -8.50 -5.49 -5.42
N PHE A 16 -7.77 -4.39 -5.51
CA PHE A 16 -7.68 -3.41 -4.43
C PHE A 16 -8.94 -2.54 -4.42
N LEU A 17 -9.48 -2.31 -3.23
CA LEU A 17 -10.70 -1.55 -3.02
C LEU A 17 -10.43 -0.39 -2.05
N PRO A 18 -11.23 0.69 -2.09
CA PRO A 18 -11.02 1.85 -1.24
C PRO A 18 -10.87 1.50 0.25
N ARG A 19 -10.06 2.32 0.94
CA ARG A 19 -9.76 2.25 2.38
C ARG A 19 -9.09 0.93 2.79
N GLY A 20 -8.11 0.50 1.98
CA GLY A 20 -7.26 -0.66 2.27
C GLY A 20 -8.01 -1.97 2.31
N LYS A 21 -9.02 -2.13 1.45
CA LYS A 21 -9.78 -3.37 1.29
C LYS A 21 -9.26 -4.15 0.10
N LEU A 22 -9.42 -5.46 0.13
CA LEU A 22 -9.01 -6.37 -0.93
C LEU A 22 -10.16 -7.31 -1.25
N ARG A 23 -10.48 -7.45 -2.54
CA ARG A 23 -11.35 -8.51 -3.03
C ARG A 23 -10.51 -9.77 -3.23
N MET A 24 -10.84 -10.80 -2.48
CA MET A 24 -10.20 -12.10 -2.53
C MET A 24 -10.71 -12.91 -3.73
N PRO A 25 -9.99 -13.96 -4.17
CA PRO A 25 -10.43 -14.83 -5.26
C PRO A 25 -11.75 -15.57 -5.00
N ASP A 26 -12.08 -15.81 -3.73
CA ASP A 26 -13.37 -16.39 -3.30
C ASP A 26 -14.53 -15.37 -3.35
N GLY A 27 -14.26 -14.13 -3.75
CA GLY A 27 -15.23 -13.04 -3.82
C GLY A 27 -15.43 -12.30 -2.50
N GLU A 28 -14.83 -12.76 -1.40
CA GLU A 28 -14.90 -12.09 -0.11
C GLU A 28 -14.11 -10.78 -0.13
N ILE A 29 -14.57 -9.80 0.65
CA ILE A 29 -13.86 -8.54 0.84
C ILE A 29 -13.25 -8.54 2.23
N ARG A 30 -11.93 -8.41 2.31
CA ARG A 30 -11.16 -8.39 3.57
C ARG A 30 -10.39 -7.09 3.71
N ASN A 31 -10.03 -6.73 4.94
CA ASN A 31 -9.05 -5.66 5.12
C ASN A 31 -7.67 -6.20 4.77
N LEU A 32 -6.89 -5.40 4.06
CA LEU A 32 -5.60 -5.80 3.51
C LEU A 32 -4.61 -6.29 4.58
N LEU A 33 -4.68 -5.70 5.78
CA LEU A 33 -3.77 -5.99 6.90
C LEU A 33 -4.33 -6.97 7.93
N ASP A 34 -5.55 -7.49 7.76
CA ASP A 34 -6.08 -8.55 8.64
C ASP A 34 -5.41 -9.91 8.36
N THR A 35 -4.63 -9.99 7.29
CA THR A 35 -3.91 -11.19 6.85
C THR A 35 -2.46 -10.83 6.50
N ASP A 36 -1.54 -11.82 6.55
CA ASP A 36 -0.19 -11.67 6.00
C ASP A 36 -0.27 -11.62 4.46
N PHE A 37 -0.66 -10.46 3.92
CA PHE A 37 -0.90 -10.25 2.50
C PHE A 37 0.42 -10.17 1.73
N ARG A 38 0.50 -10.98 0.66
CA ARG A 38 1.65 -11.04 -0.24
C ARG A 38 1.20 -10.99 -1.68
N MET A 39 1.95 -10.29 -2.51
CA MET A 39 1.67 -10.11 -3.94
C MET A 39 2.93 -10.22 -4.78
N GLU A 40 2.80 -10.61 -6.04
CA GLU A 40 3.88 -10.50 -7.02
C GLU A 40 3.91 -9.08 -7.59
N TYR A 41 5.10 -8.47 -7.60
CA TYR A 41 5.37 -7.17 -8.21
C TYR A 41 6.78 -7.15 -8.78
N GLU A 42 6.93 -6.74 -10.04
CA GLU A 42 8.22 -6.72 -10.77
C GLU A 42 9.03 -8.02 -10.64
N GLY A 43 8.36 -9.18 -10.73
CA GLY A 43 9.01 -10.50 -10.68
C GLY A 43 9.47 -10.93 -9.28
N GLY A 44 9.07 -10.22 -8.22
CA GLY A 44 9.34 -10.62 -6.84
C GLY A 44 8.08 -10.63 -5.97
N ILE A 45 8.11 -11.44 -4.92
CA ILE A 45 7.05 -11.44 -3.90
C ILE A 45 7.29 -10.30 -2.92
N ARG A 46 6.24 -9.54 -2.63
CA ARG A 46 6.21 -8.39 -1.71
C ARG A 46 5.21 -8.62 -0.61
N GLN A 47 5.62 -8.32 0.62
CA GLN A 47 4.76 -8.38 1.79
C GLN A 47 4.18 -7.00 2.06
N ALA A 48 2.85 -6.89 2.16
CA ALA A 48 2.24 -5.64 2.59
C ALA A 48 2.44 -5.43 4.10
N LEU A 49 2.95 -4.26 4.45
CA LEU A 49 3.25 -3.89 5.83
C LEU A 49 2.25 -2.88 6.37
N ALA A 50 1.83 -1.93 5.52
CA ALA A 50 0.88 -0.90 5.90
C ALA A 50 0.15 -0.33 4.67
N TRP A 51 -0.91 0.42 4.92
CA TRP A 51 -1.46 1.34 3.93
C TRP A 51 -1.84 2.66 4.59
N VAL A 52 -1.84 3.74 3.81
CA VAL A 52 -2.22 5.08 4.26
C VAL A 52 -3.16 5.73 3.26
N GLU A 53 -4.05 6.60 3.71
CA GLU A 53 -4.97 7.34 2.82
C GLU A 53 -4.18 8.27 1.89
N ALA A 54 -4.47 8.21 0.59
CA ALA A 54 -3.70 8.91 -0.44
C ALA A 54 -3.79 10.43 -0.31
N ASP A 55 -5.00 10.96 -0.13
CA ASP A 55 -5.28 12.39 0.01
C ASP A 55 -4.60 13.00 1.25
N LYS A 56 -4.68 12.32 2.40
CA LYS A 56 -4.00 12.73 3.65
C LYS A 56 -2.48 12.68 3.55
N ASN A 57 -1.93 11.99 2.56
CA ASN A 57 -0.49 11.85 2.33
C ASN A 57 -0.04 12.54 1.03
N GLY A 58 -0.82 13.50 0.53
CA GLY A 58 -0.42 14.40 -0.55
C GLY A 58 -0.47 13.79 -1.96
N LEU A 59 -1.21 12.69 -2.15
CA LEU A 59 -1.46 12.10 -3.46
C LEU A 59 -2.91 12.40 -3.90
N GLU A 60 -3.07 13.49 -4.66
CA GLU A 60 -4.37 13.96 -5.15
C GLU A 60 -4.74 13.39 -6.53
N ALA A 61 -3.73 13.00 -7.32
CA ALA A 61 -3.89 12.43 -8.65
C ALA A 61 -2.82 11.36 -8.93
N CYS A 62 -3.14 10.44 -9.82
CA CYS A 62 -2.20 9.44 -10.31
C CYS A 62 -1.03 10.12 -11.03
N PRO A 63 0.23 9.85 -10.67
CA PRO A 63 1.37 10.50 -11.32
C PRO A 63 1.67 9.95 -12.72
N VAL A 64 0.99 8.89 -13.15
CA VAL A 64 1.14 8.28 -14.48
C VAL A 64 0.06 8.72 -15.45
N CYS A 65 -1.21 8.68 -15.03
CA CYS A 65 -2.34 8.98 -15.90
C CYS A 65 -3.07 10.28 -15.57
N GLU A 66 -2.58 11.02 -14.56
CA GLU A 66 -3.14 12.30 -14.07
C GLU A 66 -4.60 12.23 -13.58
N GLY A 67 -5.16 11.01 -13.51
CA GLY A 67 -6.51 10.78 -13.03
C GLY A 67 -6.63 11.08 -11.54
N ARG A 68 -7.67 11.83 -11.17
CA ARG A 68 -7.94 12.19 -9.78
C ARG A 68 -8.06 10.94 -8.89
N CYS A 69 -7.42 10.96 -7.73
CA CYS A 69 -7.57 9.90 -6.74
C CYS A 69 -9.01 9.88 -6.20
N PRO A 70 -9.71 8.74 -6.28
CA PRO A 70 -11.05 8.63 -5.73
C PRO A 70 -11.03 8.69 -4.19
N GLU A 71 -12.19 8.93 -3.58
CA GLU A 71 -12.31 8.89 -2.11
C GLU A 71 -11.92 7.51 -1.57
N GLY A 72 -11.13 7.50 -0.49
CA GLY A 72 -10.62 6.27 0.09
C GLY A 72 -9.51 5.62 -0.74
N ALA A 73 -8.98 6.31 -1.76
CA ALA A 73 -7.71 5.93 -2.36
C ALA A 73 -6.63 5.80 -1.28
N PHE A 74 -5.72 4.86 -1.47
CA PHE A 74 -4.67 4.58 -0.50
C PHE A 74 -3.35 4.26 -1.18
N ILE A 75 -2.27 4.44 -0.44
CA ILE A 75 -0.92 4.05 -0.80
C ILE A 75 -0.58 2.80 0.01
N LEU A 76 -0.16 1.75 -0.67
CA LEU A 76 0.31 0.50 -0.11
C LEU A 76 1.82 0.58 0.16
N ILE A 77 2.23 0.24 1.37
CA ILE A 77 3.63 0.15 1.77
C ILE A 77 3.96 -1.33 1.90
N THR A 78 4.93 -1.79 1.11
CA THR A 78 5.47 -3.14 1.20
C THR A 78 6.85 -3.12 1.87
N ASP A 79 7.40 -4.31 2.07
CA ASP A 79 8.80 -4.54 2.46
C ASP A 79 9.85 -3.79 1.62
N THR A 80 9.61 -3.59 0.32
CA THR A 80 10.59 -2.95 -0.58
C THR A 80 10.03 -1.83 -1.45
N HIS A 81 8.70 -1.68 -1.61
CA HIS A 81 8.10 -0.68 -2.50
C HIS A 81 6.97 0.11 -1.84
N ILE A 82 6.71 1.29 -2.40
CA ILE A 82 5.53 2.10 -2.08
C ILE A 82 4.68 2.19 -3.35
N LEU A 83 3.51 1.55 -3.31
CA LEU A 83 2.65 1.33 -4.46
C LEU A 83 1.33 2.05 -4.30
N TYR A 84 0.83 2.64 -5.39
CA TYR A 84 -0.52 3.18 -5.48
C TYR A 84 -1.33 2.39 -6.51
N PRO A 85 -2.38 1.65 -6.11
CA PRO A 85 -3.32 1.05 -7.04
C PRO A 85 -4.21 2.14 -7.66
N CYS A 86 -3.94 2.48 -8.92
CA CYS A 86 -4.76 3.45 -9.64
C CYS A 86 -5.90 2.76 -10.38
N TRP A 87 -7.15 3.03 -9.96
CA TRP A 87 -8.37 2.51 -10.61
C TRP A 87 -8.72 3.17 -11.95
N VAL A 88 -8.07 4.29 -12.31
CA VAL A 88 -8.33 4.98 -13.58
C VAL A 88 -7.53 4.34 -14.71
N CYS A 89 -6.23 4.18 -14.53
CA CYS A 89 -5.37 3.53 -15.54
C CYS A 89 -5.18 2.02 -15.29
N ASN A 90 -5.75 1.48 -14.21
CA ASN A 90 -5.61 0.09 -13.79
C ASN A 90 -4.14 -0.35 -13.72
N GLN A 91 -3.33 0.41 -12.97
CA GLN A 91 -1.90 0.13 -12.76
C GLN A 91 -1.52 0.23 -11.27
N LEU A 92 -0.56 -0.59 -10.85
CA LEU A 92 0.16 -0.41 -9.60
C LEU A 92 1.31 0.56 -9.85
N VAL A 93 1.10 1.80 -9.46
CA VAL A 93 2.02 2.89 -9.67
C VAL A 93 3.00 2.95 -8.52
N GLU A 94 4.27 2.67 -8.79
CA GLU A 94 5.32 2.87 -7.80
C GLU A 94 5.60 4.36 -7.62
N LYS A 95 5.53 4.82 -6.37
CA LYS A 95 6.17 6.08 -6.02
C LYS A 95 7.63 5.78 -5.78
N LYS A 96 8.48 6.06 -6.78
CA LYS A 96 9.94 5.99 -6.61
C LYS A 96 10.32 6.84 -5.40
N THR A 97 10.67 6.20 -4.30
CA THR A 97 11.54 6.84 -3.31
C THR A 97 12.81 7.13 -4.08
N THR A 98 13.10 8.39 -4.32
CA THR A 98 14.37 8.82 -4.91
C THR A 98 15.49 8.24 -4.06
N GLU A 99 16.08 7.13 -4.49
CA GLU A 99 17.44 6.76 -4.15
C GLU A 99 18.34 7.80 -4.81
N ASN A 100 18.46 8.94 -4.14
CA ASN A 100 19.60 9.87 -4.14
C ASN A 100 19.20 11.08 -3.29
N GLU A 101 19.26 10.90 -1.96
CA GLU A 101 19.89 11.78 -0.97
C GLU A 101 19.26 11.54 0.40
N GLY A 102 20.05 10.89 1.28
CA GLY A 102 19.78 10.78 2.70
C GLY A 102 18.94 9.56 3.07
N GLU A 103 19.63 8.52 3.54
CA GLU A 103 19.28 7.77 4.75
C GLU A 103 17.98 8.26 5.42
N MET A 104 16.82 7.82 4.94
CA MET A 104 15.58 7.89 5.71
C MET A 104 15.66 6.77 6.74
N ASP A 105 16.43 7.06 7.77
CA ASP A 105 16.58 6.27 8.96
C ASP A 105 15.17 5.93 9.48
N MET A 106 14.80 4.65 9.45
CA MET A 106 13.53 4.12 9.97
C MET A 106 13.27 4.60 11.41
N ASN A 107 14.33 4.95 12.15
CA ASN A 107 14.26 5.59 13.45
C ASN A 107 13.50 6.93 13.46
N LYS A 108 13.45 7.67 12.35
CA LYS A 108 12.80 9.00 12.29
C LYS A 108 11.28 8.89 12.18
N ILE A 109 10.77 7.91 11.42
CA ILE A 109 9.32 7.63 11.32
C ILE A 109 8.79 7.11 12.65
N VAL A 110 9.54 6.23 13.32
CA VAL A 110 9.18 5.75 14.66
C VAL A 110 9.21 6.89 15.69
N ARG A 111 10.22 7.77 15.65
CA ARG A 111 10.30 8.94 16.55
C ARG A 111 9.14 9.93 16.38
N MET A 112 8.68 10.19 15.15
CA MET A 112 7.54 11.08 14.91
C MET A 112 6.23 10.56 15.53
N ASN A 113 6.05 9.24 15.65
CA ASN A 113 4.87 8.65 16.30
C ASN A 113 4.95 8.63 17.83
N ILE A 114 6.15 8.63 18.42
CA ILE A 114 6.34 8.71 19.88
C ILE A 114 6.11 10.16 20.37
N GLU A 115 6.58 11.18 19.65
CA GLU A 115 6.43 12.58 20.07
C GLU A 115 4.96 13.06 20.04
N LYS A 116 4.13 12.54 19.13
CA LYS A 116 2.69 12.84 19.12
C LYS A 116 1.93 12.21 20.29
N SER A 117 2.44 11.14 20.89
CA SER A 117 1.80 10.51 22.06
C SER A 117 2.19 11.17 23.39
N LEU A 118 3.24 12.01 23.41
CA LEU A 118 3.71 12.71 24.61
C LEU A 118 3.27 14.18 24.68
N LYS A 119 2.73 14.74 23.59
CA LYS A 119 2.03 16.03 23.59
C LYS A 119 0.52 15.78 23.56
N GLY A 120 0.04 15.15 24.62
CA GLY A 120 -1.30 15.40 25.07
C GLY A 120 -1.33 16.80 25.68
N ASP A 121 -2.10 17.68 25.04
CA ASP A 121 -2.85 18.75 25.68
C ASP A 121 -4.25 18.75 25.03
#